data_AF-D3U598-F1
#
_entry.id   AF-D3U598-F1
#
_cell.length_a   1.000
_cell.length_b   1.000
_cell.length_c   1.000
_cell.angle_alpha   90.00
_cell.angle_beta   90.00
_cell.angle_gamma   90.00
#
_symmetry.space_group_name_H-M   'P 1'
#
loop_
_entity.id
_entity.type
_entity.pdbx_description
1 polymer ?
#
loop_
_entity_poly.entity_id
_entity_poly.type
_entity_poly.pdbx_seq_one_letter_code
_entity_poly.pdbx_strand_id
1 'polypeptide(L)'
;FEDDAVLIPRETAWFGYYPDGAFNPVLPPQETKLYTEDWIGLRTLDETGRVKFVSVPGGHLRISRSDMKKYIVPYLTPSCGSSKQRIRRILSH
;
A
#
# COMPACT_ATOMS: atom_id res chain seq x y z
N PHE A 1 5.62 8.42 -5.20
CA PHE A 1 5.71 9.36 -6.33
C PHE A 1 7.17 9.43 -6.72
N GLU A 2 7.49 9.00 -7.93
CA GLU A 2 8.89 8.81 -8.37
C GLU A 2 9.68 10.11 -8.45
N ASP A 3 9.00 11.25 -8.57
CA ASP A 3 9.58 12.58 -8.68
C ASP A 3 9.08 13.51 -7.55
N ASP A 4 8.72 12.95 -6.38
CA ASP A 4 8.29 13.78 -5.23
C ASP A 4 9.41 14.75 -4.83
N ALA A 5 9.06 16.00 -4.57
CA ALA A 5 9.99 17.03 -4.11
C ALA A 5 9.50 17.74 -2.84
N VAL A 6 8.41 17.24 -2.24
CA VAL A 6 7.80 17.76 -1.00
C VAL A 6 8.19 16.89 0.18
N LEU A 7 8.14 15.56 0.02
CA LEU A 7 8.56 14.61 1.04
C LEU A 7 10.07 14.42 1.02
N ILE A 8 10.73 14.71 2.15
CA ILE A 8 12.19 14.59 2.31
C ILE A 8 12.51 13.73 3.54
N PRO A 9 13.07 12.51 3.37
CA PRO A 9 13.24 11.79 2.12
C PRO A 9 11.88 11.33 1.56
N ARG A 10 11.81 10.97 0.27
CA ARG A 10 10.55 10.58 -0.38
C ARG A 10 10.01 9.26 0.17
N GLU A 11 10.91 8.44 0.69
CA GLU A 11 10.70 7.16 1.33
C GLU A 11 9.88 7.27 2.62
N THR A 12 9.70 8.48 3.18
CA THR A 12 8.75 8.75 4.28
C THR A 12 7.32 8.31 3.95
N ALA A 13 6.92 8.35 2.66
CA ALA A 13 5.63 7.84 2.19
C ALA A 13 5.44 6.33 2.42
N TRP A 14 6.54 5.59 2.59
CA TRP A 14 6.57 4.15 2.77
C TRP A 14 7.16 3.73 4.12
N PHE A 15 7.24 4.63 5.10
CA PHE A 15 7.90 4.36 6.40
C PHE A 15 9.41 4.12 6.32
N GLY A 16 10.06 4.49 5.21
CA GLY A 16 11.53 4.62 5.15
C GLY A 16 11.98 5.98 5.69
N TYR A 17 13.21 6.06 6.16
CA TYR A 17 13.79 7.30 6.71
C TYR A 17 15.32 7.28 6.72
N TYR A 18 15.93 8.36 7.18
CA TYR A 18 17.37 8.39 7.47
C TYR A 18 17.72 7.64 8.77
N PRO A 19 18.95 7.13 8.92
CA PRO A 19 19.46 6.63 10.20
C PRO A 19 19.47 7.72 11.28
N ASP A 20 19.39 7.29 12.54
CA ASP A 20 19.51 8.19 13.69
C ASP A 20 20.82 9.00 13.62
N GLY A 21 20.72 10.33 13.63
CA GLY A 21 21.87 11.23 13.62
C GLY A 21 22.56 11.44 12.25
N ALA A 22 22.01 10.90 11.16
CA ALA A 22 22.54 11.07 9.81
C ALA A 22 21.45 11.50 8.81
N PHE A 23 21.86 12.01 7.65
CA PHE A 23 20.98 12.31 6.51
C PHE A 23 21.31 11.42 5.29
N ASN A 24 22.11 10.38 5.47
CA ASN A 24 22.41 9.37 4.46
C ASN A 24 22.95 8.09 5.12
N PRO A 25 22.80 6.91 4.48
CA PRO A 25 21.93 6.67 3.30
C PRO A 25 20.44 6.80 3.67
N VAL A 26 19.53 6.75 2.69
CA VAL A 26 18.10 6.58 2.99
C VAL A 26 17.83 5.10 3.21
N LEU A 27 17.17 4.74 4.32
CA LEU A 27 16.80 3.37 4.64
C LEU A 27 15.41 3.05 4.07
N PRO A 28 15.23 1.92 3.36
CA PRO A 28 13.90 1.40 3.07
C PRO A 28 13.20 0.98 4.37
N PRO A 29 11.85 0.85 4.39
CA PRO A 29 11.14 0.49 5.61
C PRO A 29 11.68 -0.80 6.25
N GLN A 30 12.07 -1.80 5.45
CA GLN A 30 12.57 -3.10 5.92
C GLN A 30 13.88 -3.02 6.72
N GLU A 31 14.63 -1.92 6.61
CA GLU A 31 15.88 -1.70 7.34
C GLU A 31 15.72 -0.81 8.58
N THR A 32 14.52 -0.25 8.80
CA THR A 32 14.24 0.60 9.98
C THR A 32 13.97 -0.24 11.23
N LYS A 33 14.29 0.30 12.42
CA LYS A 33 13.90 -0.33 13.70
C LYS A 33 12.39 -0.53 13.83
N LEU A 34 11.60 0.43 13.35
CA LEU A 34 10.13 0.36 13.34
C LEU A 34 9.63 -0.93 12.67
N TYR A 35 10.28 -1.36 11.59
CA TYR A 35 9.97 -2.60 10.88
C TYR A 35 10.63 -3.82 11.51
N THR A 36 11.94 -3.78 11.77
CA THR A 36 12.71 -4.96 12.22
C THR A 36 12.32 -5.42 13.63
N GLU A 37 11.87 -4.51 14.48
CA GLU A 37 11.33 -4.80 15.82
C GLU A 37 9.79 -4.83 15.83
N ASP A 38 9.15 -4.62 14.68
CA ASP A 38 7.70 -4.71 14.46
C ASP A 38 6.83 -3.86 15.40
N TRP A 39 7.29 -2.64 15.73
CA TRP A 39 6.68 -1.76 16.75
C TRP A 39 5.17 -1.50 16.56
N ILE A 40 4.73 -1.44 15.30
CA ILE A 40 3.32 -1.17 14.93
C ILE A 40 2.69 -2.33 14.13
N GLY A 41 3.36 -3.48 14.05
CA GLY A 41 2.91 -4.60 13.21
C GLY A 41 3.18 -4.44 11.72
N LEU A 42 4.02 -3.47 11.29
CA LEU A 42 4.29 -3.21 9.87
C LEU A 42 4.93 -4.42 9.18
N ARG A 43 5.89 -5.10 9.82
CA ARG A 43 6.51 -6.31 9.27
C ARG A 43 5.49 -7.43 9.17
N THR A 44 4.71 -7.65 10.23
CA THR A 44 3.64 -8.66 10.21
C THR A 44 2.65 -8.40 9.06
N LEU A 45 2.26 -7.15 8.82
CA LEU A 45 1.37 -6.80 7.73
C LEU A 45 2.02 -6.98 6.34
N ASP A 46 3.30 -6.67 6.19
CA ASP A 46 4.04 -6.87 4.95
C ASP A 46 4.18 -8.37 4.62
N GLU A 47 4.65 -9.17 5.58
CA GLU A 47 4.84 -10.62 5.45
C GLU A 47 3.53 -11.37 5.20
N THR A 48 2.41 -10.89 5.76
CA THR A 48 1.07 -11.46 5.51
C THR A 48 0.40 -10.88 4.25
N GLY A 49 1.12 -10.05 3.47
CA GLY A 49 0.66 -9.51 2.21
C GLY A 49 -0.44 -8.45 2.31
N ARG A 50 -0.63 -7.87 3.50
CA ARG A 50 -1.63 -6.84 3.83
C ARG A 50 -1.13 -5.41 3.59
N VAL A 51 0.17 -5.22 3.36
CA VAL A 51 0.76 -3.97 2.88
C VAL A 51 1.06 -4.09 1.39
N LYS A 52 0.93 -2.97 0.66
CA LYS A 52 1.34 -2.85 -0.75
C LYS A 52 2.13 -1.55 -0.92
N PHE A 53 3.39 -1.68 -1.28
CA PHE A 53 4.24 -0.55 -1.67
C PHE A 53 4.04 -0.29 -3.17
N VAL A 54 3.38 0.80 -3.51
CA VAL A 54 3.05 1.16 -4.90
C VAL A 54 3.75 2.46 -5.28
N SER A 55 4.52 2.41 -6.35
CA SER A 55 5.10 3.59 -7.00
C SER A 55 4.30 4.00 -8.22
N VAL A 56 4.22 5.30 -8.46
CA VAL A 56 3.64 5.89 -9.67
C VAL A 56 4.53 7.07 -10.12
N PRO A 57 4.65 7.32 -11.43
CA PRO A 57 5.45 8.42 -11.95
C PRO A 57 4.85 9.77 -11.56
N GLY A 58 5.70 10.81 -11.48
CA GLY A 58 5.28 12.18 -11.20
C GLY A 58 5.58 12.66 -9.77
N GLY A 59 5.32 13.96 -9.56
CA GLY A 59 5.56 14.66 -8.30
C GLY A 59 4.44 14.49 -7.26
N HIS A 60 4.55 15.23 -6.16
CA HIS A 60 3.67 15.11 -4.99
C HIS A 60 2.18 15.17 -5.38
N LEU A 61 1.43 14.12 -5.04
CA LEU A 61 -0.01 13.96 -5.33
C LEU A 61 -0.39 13.96 -6.82
N ARG A 62 0.58 13.95 -7.74
CA ARG A 62 0.32 13.86 -9.18
C ARG A 62 0.11 12.41 -9.58
N ILE A 63 -1.12 11.93 -9.47
CA ILE A 63 -1.51 10.58 -9.89
C ILE A 63 -2.38 10.62 -11.15
N SER A 64 -2.07 9.76 -12.13
CA SER A 64 -2.86 9.65 -13.35
C SER A 64 -4.20 8.97 -13.08
N ARG A 65 -5.22 9.25 -13.92
CA ARG A 65 -6.52 8.55 -13.81
C ARG A 65 -6.38 7.04 -14.03
N SER A 66 -5.47 6.61 -14.90
CA SER A 66 -5.17 5.19 -15.12
C SER A 66 -4.57 4.54 -13.87
N ASP A 67 -3.64 5.20 -13.19
CA ASP A 67 -3.01 4.68 -11.98
C ASP A 67 -3.99 4.65 -10.81
N MET A 68 -4.85 5.67 -10.65
CA MET A 68 -5.95 5.62 -9.67
C MET A 68 -6.86 4.42 -9.90
N LYS A 69 -7.28 4.17 -11.15
CA LYS A 69 -8.11 3.02 -11.49
C LYS A 69 -7.42 1.69 -11.22
N LYS A 70 -6.10 1.62 -11.41
CA LYS A 70 -5.31 0.40 -11.23
C LYS A 70 -5.02 0.11 -9.75
N TYR A 71 -4.63 1.11 -8.98
CA TYR A 71 -4.05 0.93 -7.65
C TYR A 71 -4.96 1.35 -6.49
N ILE A 72 -5.96 2.22 -6.71
CA ILE A 72 -6.83 2.72 -5.65
C ILE A 72 -8.22 2.08 -5.73
N VAL A 73 -8.87 2.14 -6.90
CA VAL A 73 -10.25 1.69 -7.08
C VAL A 73 -10.52 0.25 -6.60
N PRO A 74 -9.62 -0.74 -6.80
CA PRO A 74 -9.86 -2.10 -6.31
C PRO A 74 -10.11 -2.21 -4.80
N TYR A 75 -9.63 -1.25 -4.01
CA TYR A 75 -9.82 -1.21 -2.55
C TYR A 75 -11.09 -0.46 -2.13
N LEU A 76 -11.76 0.23 -3.04
CA LEU A 76 -12.97 1.02 -2.77
C LEU A 76 -14.25 0.31 -3.21
N THR A 77 -14.12 -0.74 -4.02
CA THR A 77 -15.25 -1.59 -4.42
C THR A 77 -15.42 -2.73 -3.44
N PRO A 78 -16.65 -3.14 -3.10
CA PRO A 78 -16.87 -4.39 -2.39
C PRO A 78 -16.12 -5.49 -3.13
N SER A 79 -15.31 -6.28 -2.41
CA SER A 79 -14.80 -7.50 -3.00
C SER A 79 -16.03 -8.30 -3.44
N CYS A 80 -16.12 -8.61 -4.72
CA CYS A 80 -17.13 -9.55 -5.20
C CYS A 80 -16.69 -10.96 -4.76
N GLY A 81 -16.70 -11.19 -3.44
CA GLY A 81 -16.64 -12.49 -2.83
C GLY A 81 -17.96 -13.17 -3.11
N SER A 82 -17.92 -14.12 -4.05
CA SER A 82 -18.99 -15.00 -4.49
C SER A 82 -19.98 -15.41 -3.38
N SER A 83 -21.22 -14.89 -3.46
CA SER A 83 -22.40 -15.54 -2.88
C SER A 83 -23.60 -15.38 -3.81
N LYS A 84 -23.46 -15.83 -5.08
CA LYS A 84 -24.66 -16.20 -5.86
C LYS A 84 -25.17 -17.54 -5.35
N GLN A 85 -25.80 -17.55 -4.18
CA GLN A 85 -26.63 -18.70 -3.78
C GLN A 85 -27.89 -18.64 -4.65
N ARG A 86 -27.82 -19.34 -5.79
CA ARG A 86 -28.93 -19.48 -6.73
C ARG A 86 -30.01 -20.31 -6.02
N ILE A 87 -30.96 -19.64 -5.38
CA ILE A 87 -32.18 -20.27 -4.86
C ILE A 87 -32.92 -20.86 -6.06
N ARG A 88 -32.80 -22.18 -6.25
CA ARG A 88 -33.70 -22.91 -7.15
C ARG A 88 -35.04 -23.00 -6.44
N ARG A 89 -35.98 -22.11 -6.79
CA ARG A 89 -37.37 -22.25 -6.39
C ARG A 89 -37.95 -23.45 -7.15
N ILE A 90 -38.00 -24.60 -6.49
CA ILE A 90 -38.77 -25.76 -6.96
C ILE A 90 -40.24 -25.35 -6.82
N LEU A 91 -40.92 -25.16 -7.95
CA LEU A 91 -42.37 -25.18 -7.98
C LEU A 91 -42.77 -26.53 -8.56
N SER A 92 -43.14 -27.42 -7.64
CA SER A 92 -44.00 -28.56 -7.90
C SER A 92 -45.42 -28.06 -8.16
N HIS A 93 -45.92 -28.26 -9.38
CA HIS A 93 -47.31 -28.59 -9.70
C HIS A 93 -47.34 -29.19 -11.11
#